data_AF-A0A350R5G6-F1
#
_entry.id   AF-A0A350R5G6-F1
#
_cell.length_a   1.000
_cell.length_b   1.000
_cell.length_c   1.000
_cell.angle_alpha   90.00
_cell.angle_beta   90.00
_cell.angle_gamma   90.00
#
_symmetry.space_group_name_H-M   'P 1'
#
loop_
_entity.id
_entity.type
_entity.pdbx_description
1 polymer ?
#
loop_
_entity_poly.entity_id
_entity_poly.type
_entity_poly.pdbx_seq_one_letter_code
_entity_poly.pdbx_strand_id
1 'polypeptide(L)'
;MAISNSDIRKYKIEIGLLALVIFSLLLAIDINETLIRIGKENRNPTSEEQKKIRSKAELISTVYLVVSVYFAVAAYIDYKNRKTKTNFYFFIATIFLVIASLIREYWIKKDTTFDEGAEDFAL
;
A
#
# COMPACT_ATOMS: atom_id res chain seq x y z
N MET A 1 -9.40 31.98 11.21
CA MET A 1 -9.61 31.45 9.84
C MET A 1 -10.69 30.39 9.94
N ALA A 2 -11.87 30.60 9.35
CA ALA A 2 -12.98 29.65 9.45
C ALA A 2 -12.75 28.45 8.53
N ILE A 3 -12.92 27.23 9.05
CA ILE A 3 -12.82 25.99 8.28
C ILE A 3 -14.07 25.88 7.41
N SER A 4 -13.91 25.69 6.11
CA SER A 4 -15.05 25.56 5.19
C SER A 4 -15.65 24.14 5.23
N ASN A 5 -16.92 23.99 4.85
CA ASN A 5 -17.56 22.68 4.71
C ASN A 5 -16.79 21.75 3.72
N SER A 6 -16.13 22.32 2.71
CA SER A 6 -15.23 21.57 1.81
C SER A 6 -13.99 21.04 2.51
N ASP A 7 -13.40 21.81 3.43
CA ASP A 7 -12.24 21.36 4.21
C ASP A 7 -12.63 20.23 5.15
N ILE A 8 -13.79 20.32 5.81
CA ILE A 8 -14.32 19.25 6.67
C ILE A 8 -14.50 17.95 5.87
N ARG A 9 -15.05 18.04 4.66
CA ARG A 9 -15.22 16.86 3.79
C ARG A 9 -13.87 16.27 3.37
N LYS A 10 -12.89 17.09 3.00
CA LYS A 10 -11.52 16.66 2.68
C LYS A 10 -10.91 15.89 3.85
N TYR A 11 -10.96 16.44 5.06
CA TYR A 11 -10.43 15.78 6.25
C TYR A 11 -11.11 14.45 6.55
N LYS A 12 -12.44 14.34 6.41
CA LYS A 12 -13.15 13.06 6.58
C LYS A 12 -12.66 12.00 5.60
N ILE A 13 -12.42 12.36 4.34
CA ILE A 13 -11.88 11.45 3.33
C ILE A 13 -10.46 11.03 3.70
N GLU A 14 -9.60 11.97 4.06
CA GLU A 14 -8.20 11.69 4.46
C GLU A 14 -8.13 10.78 5.69
N ILE A 15 -9.00 10.97 6.68
CA ILE A 15 -9.12 10.10 7.85
C ILE A 15 -9.57 8.69 7.43
N GLY A 16 -10.54 8.57 6.53
CA GLY A 16 -10.99 7.28 6.00
C GLY A 16 -9.88 6.54 5.25
N LEU A 17 -9.11 7.25 4.42
CA LEU A 17 -7.95 6.70 3.70
C LEU A 17 -6.85 6.26 4.68
N LEU A 18 -6.60 7.04 5.75
CA LEU A 18 -5.65 6.67 6.78
C LEU A 18 -6.08 5.38 7.51
N ALA A 19 -7.37 5.23 7.81
CA ALA A 19 -7.91 4.01 8.39
C ALA A 19 -7.71 2.79 7.46
N LEU A 20 -7.89 2.97 6.14
CA LEU A 20 -7.59 1.94 5.14
C LEU A 20 -6.10 1.56 5.08
N VAL A 21 -5.19 2.54 5.23
CA VAL A 21 -3.75 2.27 5.33
C VAL A 21 -3.44 1.48 6.59
N ILE A 22 -4.01 1.84 7.74
CA ILE A 22 -3.83 1.10 8.99
C ILE A 22 -4.35 -0.34 8.84
N PHE A 23 -5.52 -0.53 8.25
CA PHE A 23 -6.06 -1.85 7.96
C PHE A 23 -5.13 -2.67 7.06
N SER A 24 -4.55 -2.04 6.03
CA SER A 24 -3.58 -2.70 5.14
C SER A 24 -2.29 -3.11 5.87
N LEU A 25 -1.83 -2.32 6.84
CA LEU A 25 -0.70 -2.68 7.70
C LEU A 25 -1.01 -3.90 8.58
N LEU A 26 -2.23 -3.99 9.13
CA LEU A 26 -2.65 -5.17 9.90
C LEU A 26 -2.64 -6.44 9.03
N LEU A 27 -3.10 -6.35 7.78
CA LEU A 27 -3.01 -7.48 6.84
C LEU A 27 -1.55 -7.83 6.51
N ALA A 28 -0.66 -6.84 6.39
CA ALA A 28 0.76 -7.09 6.16
C ALA A 28 1.43 -7.80 7.34
N ILE A 29 1.05 -7.44 8.58
CA ILE A 29 1.53 -8.13 9.80
C ILE A 29 1.08 -9.60 9.77
N ASP A 30 -0.18 -9.87 9.47
CA ASP A 30 -0.71 -11.23 9.42
C ASP A 30 -0.06 -12.09 8.31
N ILE A 31 0.25 -11.51 7.14
CA ILE A 31 1.08 -12.17 6.12
C ILE A 31 2.45 -12.55 6.71
N ASN A 32 3.11 -11.61 7.39
CA ASN A 32 4.44 -11.81 7.94
C ASN A 32 4.44 -12.89 9.05
N GLU A 33 3.44 -12.89 9.92
CA GLU A 33 3.25 -13.94 10.94
C GLU A 33 3.08 -15.32 10.30
N THR A 34 2.30 -15.40 9.22
CA THR A 34 2.12 -16.65 8.46
C THR A 34 3.44 -17.15 7.88
N LEU A 35 4.22 -16.27 7.23
CA LEU A 35 5.53 -16.60 6.66
C LEU A 35 6.54 -17.04 7.74
N ILE A 36 6.57 -16.34 8.89
CA ILE A 36 7.43 -16.71 10.02
C ILE A 36 7.05 -18.09 10.56
N ARG A 37 5.76 -18.40 10.67
CA ARG A 37 5.29 -19.72 11.12
C ARG A 37 5.74 -20.83 10.16
N ILE A 38 5.55 -20.62 8.86
CA ILE A 38 5.97 -21.59 7.82
C ILE A 38 7.49 -21.83 7.89
N GLY A 39 8.29 -20.76 8.01
CA GLY A 39 9.74 -20.87 8.15
C GLY A 39 10.17 -21.61 9.42
N LYS A 40 9.48 -21.40 10.55
CA LYS A 40 9.73 -22.16 11.79
C LYS A 40 9.38 -23.64 11.69
N GLU A 41 8.35 -23.98 10.91
CA GLU A 41 7.92 -25.35 10.66
C GLU A 41 8.77 -26.06 9.60
N ASN A 42 9.73 -25.35 8.98
CA ASN A 42 10.60 -25.83 7.91
C ASN A 42 9.85 -26.60 6.81
N ARG A 43 8.71 -26.04 6.39
CA ARG A 43 7.85 -26.61 5.35
C ARG A 43 7.57 -25.59 4.27
N ASN A 44 7.09 -26.08 3.14
CA ASN A 44 6.55 -25.21 2.09
C ASN A 44 5.13 -24.73 2.45
N PRO A 45 4.74 -23.52 2.00
CA PRO A 45 3.38 -23.03 2.15
C PRO A 45 2.39 -23.89 1.37
N THR A 46 1.24 -24.19 1.96
CA THR A 46 0.15 -24.87 1.27
C THR A 46 -0.45 -23.98 0.17
N SER A 47 -1.08 -24.57 -0.83
CA SER A 47 -1.75 -23.82 -1.91
C SER A 47 -2.78 -22.80 -1.38
N GLU A 48 -3.49 -23.15 -0.32
CA GLU A 48 -4.44 -22.25 0.33
C GLU A 48 -3.76 -21.11 1.11
N GLU A 49 -2.62 -21.34 1.74
CA GLU A 49 -1.82 -20.27 2.37
C GLU A 49 -1.24 -19.32 1.32
N GLN A 50 -0.71 -19.85 0.22
CA GLN A 50 -0.18 -19.04 -0.89
C GLN A 50 -1.28 -18.15 -1.49
N LYS A 51 -2.46 -18.70 -1.79
CA LYS A 51 -3.61 -17.94 -2.29
C LYS A 51 -4.01 -16.82 -1.33
N LYS A 52 -4.07 -17.09 -0.02
CA LYS A 52 -4.43 -16.08 1.00
C LYS A 52 -3.38 -14.98 1.11
N ILE A 53 -2.09 -15.33 1.09
CA ILE A 53 -0.99 -14.35 1.11
C ILE A 53 -1.08 -13.47 -0.12
N ARG A 54 -1.25 -14.07 -1.31
CA ARG A 54 -1.38 -13.35 -2.57
C ARG A 54 -2.58 -12.41 -2.58
N SER A 55 -3.78 -12.89 -2.23
CA SER A 55 -4.98 -12.06 -2.23
C SER A 55 -4.87 -10.87 -1.28
N LYS A 56 -4.23 -11.06 -0.11
CA LYS A 56 -3.97 -9.98 0.84
C LYS A 56 -2.94 -9.00 0.29
N ALA A 57 -1.86 -9.49 -0.32
CA ALA A 57 -0.84 -8.64 -0.93
C ALA A 57 -1.39 -7.79 -2.09
N GLU A 58 -2.22 -8.38 -2.96
CA GLU A 58 -2.93 -7.69 -4.04
C GLU A 58 -3.85 -6.59 -3.50
N LEU A 59 -4.65 -6.91 -2.47
CA LEU A 59 -5.52 -5.94 -1.81
C LEU A 59 -4.72 -4.78 -1.22
N ILE A 60 -3.67 -5.07 -0.44
CA ILE A 60 -2.78 -4.08 0.16
C ILE A 60 -2.18 -3.17 -0.92
N SER A 61 -1.69 -3.76 -2.01
CA SER A 61 -1.06 -3.03 -3.11
C SER A 61 -2.05 -2.09 -3.82
N THR A 62 -3.25 -2.57 -4.09
CA THR A 62 -4.32 -1.75 -4.68
C THR A 62 -4.71 -0.60 -3.76
N VAL A 63 -4.86 -0.86 -2.45
CA VAL A 63 -5.17 0.20 -1.46
C VAL A 63 -4.08 1.26 -1.46
N TYR A 64 -2.80 0.88 -1.39
CA TYR A 64 -1.69 1.84 -1.42
C TYR A 64 -1.65 2.64 -2.73
N LEU A 65 -1.91 2.02 -3.87
CA LEU A 65 -1.99 2.73 -5.15
C LEU A 65 -3.10 3.78 -5.15
N VAL A 66 -4.32 3.41 -4.74
CA VAL A 66 -5.46 4.35 -4.68
C VAL A 66 -5.18 5.50 -3.71
N VAL A 67 -4.67 5.20 -2.51
CA VAL A 67 -4.34 6.20 -1.49
C VAL A 67 -3.24 7.14 -1.99
N SER A 68 -2.19 6.61 -2.61
CA SER A 68 -1.07 7.41 -3.11
C SER A 68 -1.49 8.38 -4.22
N VAL A 69 -2.35 7.94 -5.14
CA VAL A 69 -2.90 8.77 -6.21
C VAL A 69 -3.76 9.89 -5.64
N TYR A 70 -4.63 9.58 -4.65
CA TYR A 70 -5.43 10.61 -3.99
C TYR A 70 -4.55 11.69 -3.35
N PHE A 71 -3.54 11.29 -2.56
CA PHE A 71 -2.64 12.25 -1.91
C PHE A 71 -1.80 13.03 -2.91
N ALA A 72 -1.41 12.45 -4.04
CA ALA A 72 -0.70 13.17 -5.09
C ALA A 72 -1.57 14.29 -5.71
N VAL A 73 -2.85 14.00 -5.99
CA VAL A 73 -3.80 15.01 -6.48
C VAL A 73 -4.04 16.09 -5.43
N ALA A 74 -4.26 15.71 -4.17
CA ALA A 74 -4.47 16.66 -3.08
C ALA A 74 -3.26 17.57 -2.87
N ALA A 75 -2.04 17.01 -2.87
CA ALA A 75 -0.80 17.75 -2.73
C ALA A 75 -0.55 18.69 -3.92
N TYR A 76 -0.88 18.27 -5.14
CA TYR A 76 -0.82 19.13 -6.33
C TYR A 76 -1.75 20.34 -6.20
N ILE A 77 -3.01 20.13 -5.78
CA ILE A 77 -3.98 21.22 -5.58
C ILE A 77 -3.48 22.19 -4.49
N ASP A 78 -3.00 21.67 -3.37
CA ASP A 78 -2.48 22.49 -2.26
C ASP A 78 -1.22 23.27 -2.67
N TYR A 79 -0.35 22.69 -3.49
CA TYR A 79 0.79 23.38 -4.08
C TYR A 79 0.35 24.47 -5.06
N LYS A 80 -0.59 24.18 -5.97
CA LYS A 80 -1.12 25.16 -6.93
C LYS A 80 -1.72 26.38 -6.24
N ASN A 81 -2.42 26.18 -5.13
CA ASN A 81 -3.13 27.23 -4.41
C ASN A 81 -2.22 28.07 -3.51
N ARG A 82 -1.28 27.45 -2.77
CA ARG A 82 -0.46 28.15 -1.77
C ARG A 82 0.98 28.44 -2.23
N LYS A 83 1.49 27.68 -3.19
CA LYS A 83 2.84 27.82 -3.80
C LYS A 83 4.00 27.91 -2.81
N THR A 84 3.89 27.25 -1.65
CA THR A 84 4.97 27.20 -0.66
C THR A 84 5.98 26.10 -0.99
N LYS A 85 7.24 26.27 -0.57
CA LYS A 85 8.28 25.24 -0.69
C LYS A 85 7.87 23.92 0.00
N THR A 86 7.22 24.03 1.15
CA THR A 86 6.70 22.88 1.89
C THR A 86 5.70 22.07 1.06
N ASN A 87 4.72 22.73 0.42
CA ASN A 87 3.74 22.04 -0.41
C ASN A 87 4.38 21.43 -1.67
N PHE A 88 5.43 22.06 -2.21
CA PHE A 88 6.19 21.50 -3.32
C PHE A 88 6.92 20.20 -2.92
N TYR A 89 7.58 20.18 -1.75
CA TYR A 89 8.23 18.97 -1.25
C TYR A 89 7.22 17.85 -0.93
N PHE A 90 6.06 18.20 -0.36
CA PHE A 90 4.98 17.22 -0.16
C PHE A 90 4.48 16.65 -1.49
N PHE A 91 4.28 17.50 -2.51
CA PHE A 91 3.89 17.03 -3.84
C PHE A 91 4.94 16.06 -4.42
N ILE A 92 6.22 16.40 -4.39
CA ILE A 92 7.29 15.50 -4.84
C ILE A 92 7.26 14.16 -4.08
N ALA A 93 7.12 14.19 -2.75
CA ALA A 93 7.04 12.97 -1.94
C ALA A 93 5.87 12.07 -2.35
N THR A 94 4.71 12.66 -2.64
CA THR A 94 3.54 11.90 -3.11
C THR A 94 3.73 11.30 -4.50
N ILE A 95 4.51 11.94 -5.39
CA ILE A 95 4.86 11.35 -6.68
C ILE A 95 5.76 10.11 -6.51
N PHE A 96 6.76 10.18 -5.63
CA PHE A 96 7.58 9.00 -5.30
C PHE A 96 6.73 7.86 -4.74
N LEU A 97 5.74 8.18 -3.88
CA LEU A 97 4.82 7.20 -3.33
C LEU A 97 3.97 6.52 -4.42
N VAL A 98 3.48 7.27 -5.41
CA VAL A 98 2.74 6.72 -6.55
C VAL A 98 3.63 5.78 -7.37
N ILE A 99 4.86 6.20 -7.69
CA ILE A 99 5.81 5.38 -8.44
C ILE A 99 6.10 4.08 -7.69
N ALA A 100 6.39 4.15 -6.39
CA ALA A 100 6.64 2.98 -5.56
C ALA A 100 5.43 2.03 -5.53
N SER A 101 4.22 2.58 -5.44
CA SER A 101 2.98 1.80 -5.44
C SER A 101 2.75 1.11 -6.79
N LEU A 102 3.03 1.77 -7.91
CA LEU A 102 2.94 1.19 -9.25
C LEU A 102 3.95 0.06 -9.46
N ILE A 103 5.19 0.23 -8.99
CA ILE A 103 6.21 -0.82 -9.04
C ILE A 103 5.73 -2.04 -8.26
N ARG A 104 5.22 -1.83 -7.03
CA ARG A 104 4.69 -2.92 -6.20
C ARG A 104 3.51 -3.65 -6.86
N GLU A 105 2.56 -2.90 -7.40
CA GLU A 105 1.39 -3.45 -8.10
C GLU A 105 1.80 -4.27 -9.32
N TYR A 106 2.78 -3.79 -10.09
CA TYR A 106 3.33 -4.50 -11.23
C TYR A 106 3.95 -5.83 -10.82
N TRP A 107 4.80 -5.85 -9.79
CA TRP A 107 5.45 -7.07 -9.33
C TRP A 107 4.46 -8.10 -8.80
N ILE A 108 3.49 -7.69 -7.99
CA ILE A 108 2.48 -8.60 -7.44
C ILE A 108 1.62 -9.24 -8.54
N LYS A 109 1.30 -8.51 -9.61
CA LYS A 109 0.55 -9.05 -10.74
C LYS A 109 1.40 -9.92 -11.66
N LYS A 110 2.69 -9.57 -11.81
CA LYS A 110 3.64 -10.31 -12.64
C LYS A 110 4.08 -11.62 -12.00
N ASP A 111 4.20 -11.68 -10.67
CA ASP A 111 4.51 -12.91 -9.95
C ASP A 111 3.32 -13.89 -10.02
N THR A 112 3.23 -14.60 -11.14
CA THR A 112 2.50 -15.87 -11.28
C THR A 112 3.36 -17.05 -10.81
N THR A 113 4.59 -16.80 -10.36
CA THR A 113 5.67 -17.75 -10.04
C THR A 113 5.64 -18.30 -8.60
N PHE A 114 4.48 -18.33 -7.94
CA PHE A 114 4.34 -19.09 -6.69
C PHE A 114 4.31 -20.62 -6.92
N ASP A 115 4.21 -21.07 -8.17
CA ASP A 115 4.24 -22.50 -8.54
C ASP A 115 5.65 -23.11 -8.63
N GLU A 116 6.73 -22.31 -8.69
CA GLU A 116 8.11 -22.85 -8.88
C GLU A 116 9.09 -22.56 -7.73
N GLY A 117 8.68 -21.80 -6.70
CA GLY A 117 9.58 -21.40 -5.59
C GLY A 117 9.65 -22.35 -4.39
N ALA A 118 9.04 -23.55 -4.47
CA ALA A 118 9.07 -24.54 -3.38
C ALA A 118 10.45 -25.18 -3.17
N GLU A 119 11.43 -24.90 -4.04
CA GLU A 119 12.81 -25.40 -3.94
C GLU A 119 13.76 -24.43 -3.21
N ASP A 120 13.43 -23.13 -3.09
CA ASP A 120 14.34 -22.11 -2.55
C ASP A 120 14.19 -21.86 -1.04
N PHE A 121 13.28 -22.54 -0.35
CA PHE A 121 13.19 -22.53 1.12
C PHE A 121 14.10 -23.58 1.79
N ALA A 122 14.89 -24.34 1.01
CA ALA A 122 15.70 -25.47 1.47
C ALA A 122 17.23 -25.29 1.36
N LEU A 123 17.74 -24.06 1.49
CA LEU A 123 19.19 -23.80 1.67
C LEU A 123 19.49 -23.09 2.98
#